data_AF-A0A8T5NBX4-F1
#
_entry.id   AF-A0A8T5NBX4-F1
#
_cell.length_a   1.000
_cell.length_b   1.000
_cell.length_c   1.000
_cell.angle_alpha   90.00
_cell.angle_beta   90.00
_cell.angle_gamma   90.00
#
_symmetry.space_group_name_H-M   'P 1'
#
loop_
_entity.id
_entity.type
_entity.pdbx_description
1 polymer ?
#
loop_
_entity_poly.entity_id
_entity_poly.type
_entity_poly.pdbx_seq_one_letter_code
_entity_poly.pdbx_strand_id
1 'polypeptide(L)'
;MEMIASGAEAVISLDGKTIIKTRVHKRYRLKEIDDTLRRDRTRTEARLISEARRCGVLTPIIRDVTDFEIKMEYIDGDPLKNIITPALSEQAGELIGKLHSCGIVHGDLTTSNIMFRDGKLFLIDFGLAYIDGMVEARGVDIHVLFQTFESTHEGHEELIEAFKKGYERTFPGADEVIKRVSEIESRGRYA
;
A
#
# COMPACT_ATOMS: atom_id res chain seq x y z
N MET A 1 17.66 -13.49 -13.24
CA MET A 1 16.24 -13.60 -12.85
C MET A 1 16.02 -14.72 -11.84
N GLU A 2 15.60 -14.36 -10.64
CA GLU A 2 15.28 -15.25 -9.51
C GLU A 2 13.82 -15.01 -9.09
N MET A 3 13.03 -16.06 -8.81
CA MET A 3 11.66 -15.92 -8.32
C MET A 3 11.67 -15.68 -6.81
N ILE A 4 11.09 -14.57 -6.36
CA ILE A 4 11.08 -14.17 -4.94
C ILE A 4 9.77 -14.57 -4.26
N ALA A 5 8.65 -14.45 -4.98
CA ALA A 5 7.34 -14.76 -4.45
C ALA A 5 6.39 -15.24 -5.56
N SER A 6 5.49 -16.15 -5.19
CA SER A 6 4.43 -16.63 -6.06
C SER A 6 3.11 -16.56 -5.29
N GLY A 7 2.30 -15.55 -5.62
CA GLY A 7 0.96 -15.38 -5.06
C GLY A 7 -0.13 -15.94 -5.98
N ALA A 8 -1.37 -15.88 -5.51
CA ALA A 8 -2.51 -16.22 -6.35
C ALA A 8 -2.62 -15.25 -7.55
N GLU A 9 -2.27 -13.98 -7.41
CA GLU A 9 -2.55 -12.98 -8.43
C GLU A 9 -1.37 -12.65 -9.34
N ALA A 10 -0.15 -12.78 -8.82
CA ALA A 10 1.07 -12.45 -9.53
C ALA A 10 2.25 -13.32 -9.07
N VAL A 11 3.21 -13.48 -9.96
CA VAL A 11 4.56 -13.99 -9.67
C VAL A 11 5.50 -12.79 -9.66
N ILE A 12 6.36 -12.72 -8.65
CA ILE A 12 7.35 -11.67 -8.46
C ILE A 12 8.74 -12.27 -8.67
N SER A 13 9.49 -11.71 -9.61
CA SER A 13 10.88 -12.10 -9.89
C SER A 13 11.83 -10.90 -9.73
N LEU A 14 13.04 -11.16 -9.26
CA LEU A 14 14.15 -10.20 -9.20
C LEU A 14 15.06 -10.41 -10.40
N ASP A 15 15.38 -9.34 -11.12
CA ASP A 15 16.45 -9.32 -12.11
C ASP A 15 17.38 -8.13 -11.85
N GLY A 16 18.49 -8.41 -11.16
CA GLY A 16 19.41 -7.40 -10.66
C GLY A 16 18.71 -6.44 -9.68
N LYS A 17 18.54 -5.19 -10.07
CA LYS A 17 17.83 -4.15 -9.30
C LYS A 17 16.41 -3.88 -9.80
N THR A 18 15.79 -4.86 -10.46
CA THR A 18 14.46 -4.75 -11.06
C THR A 18 13.53 -5.82 -10.50
N ILE A 19 12.39 -5.40 -9.96
CA ILE A 19 11.26 -6.29 -9.70
C ILE A 19 10.43 -6.42 -10.97
N ILE A 20 10.10 -7.65 -11.32
CA ILE A 20 9.22 -8.03 -12.41
C ILE A 20 7.99 -8.68 -11.79
N LYS A 21 6.84 -8.01 -11.86
CA LYS A 21 5.55 -8.51 -11.35
C LYS A 21 4.69 -8.94 -12.53
N THR A 22 4.55 -10.24 -12.72
CA THR A 22 3.79 -10.83 -13.84
C THR A 22 2.46 -11.38 -13.33
N ARG A 23 1.34 -10.91 -13.88
CA ARG A 23 -0.01 -11.39 -13.52
C ARG A 23 -0.22 -12.82 -13.99
N VAL A 24 -0.79 -13.67 -13.15
CA VAL A 24 -1.01 -15.10 -13.47
C VAL A 24 -2.35 -15.31 -14.19
N HIS A 25 -2.33 -16.06 -15.29
CA HIS A 25 -3.55 -16.45 -16.01
C HIS A 25 -4.43 -17.39 -15.17
N LYS A 26 -5.73 -17.10 -15.09
CA LYS A 26 -6.70 -17.92 -14.34
C LYS A 26 -7.53 -18.81 -15.26
N ARG A 27 -7.15 -20.10 -15.30
CA ARG A 27 -7.81 -21.12 -16.15
C ARG A 27 -9.32 -21.30 -15.91
N TYR A 28 -9.83 -20.87 -14.76
CA TYR A 28 -11.26 -20.95 -14.43
C TYR A 28 -12.08 -19.79 -15.02
N ARG A 29 -11.45 -18.75 -15.58
CA ARG A 29 -12.12 -17.60 -16.22
C ARG A 29 -12.13 -17.80 -17.74
N LEU A 30 -13.13 -17.22 -18.40
CA LEU A 30 -13.11 -17.05 -19.85
C LEU A 30 -11.89 -16.21 -20.25
N LYS A 31 -11.19 -16.61 -21.32
CA LYS A 31 -9.91 -16.02 -21.71
C LYS A 31 -10.00 -14.51 -21.91
N GLU A 32 -11.05 -14.05 -22.58
CA GLU A 32 -11.29 -12.64 -22.89
C GLU A 32 -11.46 -11.80 -21.62
N ILE A 33 -12.16 -12.36 -20.62
CA ILE A 33 -12.37 -11.72 -19.33
C ILE A 33 -11.07 -11.70 -18.51
N ASP A 34 -10.34 -12.82 -18.47
CA ASP A 34 -9.08 -12.87 -17.71
C ASP A 34 -8.02 -11.93 -18.30
N ASP A 35 -7.88 -11.89 -19.62
CA ASP A 35 -6.94 -11.00 -20.30
C ASP A 35 -7.30 -9.54 -20.04
N THR A 36 -8.58 -9.18 -20.10
CA THR A 36 -9.04 -7.80 -19.80
C THR A 36 -8.74 -7.43 -18.35
N LEU A 37 -9.10 -8.28 -17.38
CA LEU A 37 -8.86 -8.03 -15.96
C LEU A 37 -7.37 -7.90 -15.64
N ARG A 38 -6.52 -8.80 -16.18
CA ARG A 38 -5.07 -8.74 -15.95
C ARG A 38 -4.47 -7.48 -16.55
N ARG A 39 -4.90 -7.08 -17.74
CA ARG A 39 -4.46 -5.85 -18.40
C ARG A 39 -4.83 -4.61 -17.60
N ASP A 40 -6.10 -4.49 -17.22
CA ASP A 40 -6.59 -3.31 -16.50
C ASP A 40 -5.92 -3.18 -15.14
N ARG A 41 -5.75 -4.28 -14.41
CA ARG A 41 -5.04 -4.28 -13.12
C ARG A 41 -3.57 -3.92 -13.25
N THR A 42 -2.89 -4.40 -14.31
CA THR A 42 -1.48 -4.08 -14.56
C THR A 42 -1.30 -2.59 -14.84
N ARG A 43 -2.16 -2.02 -15.70
CA ARG A 43 -2.13 -0.60 -16.07
C ARG A 43 -2.51 0.29 -14.89
N THR A 44 -3.55 -0.06 -14.14
CA THR A 44 -4.00 0.70 -12.96
C THR A 44 -2.93 0.71 -11.88
N GLU A 45 -2.34 -0.42 -11.53
CA GLU A 45 -1.27 -0.48 -10.52
C GLU A 45 -0.07 0.40 -10.92
N ALA A 46 0.44 0.26 -12.15
CA ALA A 46 1.58 1.08 -12.60
C ALA A 46 1.26 2.58 -12.64
N ARG A 47 0.04 2.94 -13.05
CA ARG A 47 -0.45 4.32 -13.07
C ARG A 47 -0.49 4.90 -11.65
N LEU A 48 -1.10 4.19 -10.70
CA LEU A 48 -1.26 4.66 -9.33
C LEU A 48 0.09 4.78 -8.59
N ILE A 49 1.03 3.86 -8.82
CA ILE A 49 2.42 3.98 -8.32
C ILE A 49 3.06 5.29 -8.81
N SER A 50 2.87 5.62 -10.09
CA SER A 50 3.43 6.82 -10.71
C SER A 50 2.71 8.11 -10.28
N GLU A 51 1.39 8.06 -10.05
CA GLU A 51 0.60 9.17 -9.49
C GLU A 51 0.97 9.46 -8.04
N ALA A 52 1.04 8.42 -7.19
CA ALA A 52 1.49 8.54 -5.80
C ALA A 52 2.89 9.18 -5.73
N ARG A 53 3.81 8.76 -6.61
CA ARG A 53 5.15 9.35 -6.70
C ARG A 53 5.14 10.85 -7.00
N ARG A 54 4.28 11.29 -7.93
CA ARG A 54 4.12 12.71 -8.27
C ARG A 54 3.55 13.53 -7.11
N CYS A 55 2.77 12.89 -6.24
CA CYS A 55 2.26 13.47 -5.00
C CYS A 55 3.26 13.44 -3.82
N GLY A 56 4.52 13.06 -4.05
CA GLY A 56 5.56 13.05 -3.03
C GLY A 56 5.54 11.82 -2.11
N VAL A 57 4.78 10.79 -2.46
CA VAL A 57 4.87 9.46 -1.83
C VAL A 57 6.06 8.74 -2.44
N LEU A 58 6.98 8.23 -1.61
CA LEU A 58 8.07 7.42 -2.13
C LEU A 58 7.53 6.03 -2.51
N THR A 59 7.64 5.69 -3.78
CA THR A 59 7.21 4.40 -4.35
C THR A 59 8.31 3.86 -5.27
N PRO A 60 8.29 2.60 -5.71
CA PRO A 60 9.20 2.10 -6.73
C PRO A 60 9.13 2.91 -8.03
N ILE A 61 10.28 3.17 -8.66
CA ILE A 61 10.28 3.77 -10.00
C ILE A 61 9.82 2.73 -11.02
N ILE A 62 8.74 3.02 -11.75
CA ILE A 62 8.29 2.21 -12.89
C ILE A 62 9.31 2.34 -14.03
N ARG A 63 9.81 1.20 -14.52
CA ARG A 63 10.79 1.12 -15.63
C ARG A 63 10.12 0.77 -16.96
N ASP A 64 9.17 -0.15 -16.91
CA ASP A 64 8.49 -0.67 -18.11
C ASP A 64 7.13 -1.29 -17.70
N VAL A 65 6.16 -1.24 -18.59
CA VAL A 65 4.81 -1.79 -18.38
C VAL A 65 4.34 -2.42 -19.67
N THR A 66 3.99 -3.70 -19.60
CA THR A 66 3.32 -4.43 -20.68
C THR A 66 1.88 -4.77 -20.29
N ASP A 67 1.17 -5.53 -21.12
CA ASP A 67 -0.21 -5.90 -20.80
C ASP A 67 -0.34 -6.73 -19.51
N PHE A 68 0.63 -7.55 -19.14
CA PHE A 68 0.51 -8.46 -17.99
C PHE A 68 1.67 -8.37 -17.00
N GLU A 69 2.56 -7.41 -17.19
CA GLU A 69 3.80 -7.29 -16.43
C GLU A 69 4.13 -5.84 -16.11
N ILE A 70 4.58 -5.61 -14.88
CA ILE A 70 5.18 -4.35 -14.42
C ILE A 70 6.63 -4.62 -14.07
N LYS A 71 7.56 -3.84 -14.65
CA LYS A 71 8.96 -3.79 -14.23
C LYS A 71 9.21 -2.52 -13.45
N MET A 72 9.73 -2.64 -12.24
CA MET A 72 9.94 -1.51 -11.34
C MET A 72 11.21 -1.66 -10.51
N GLU A 73 11.64 -0.57 -9.89
CA GLU A 73 12.78 -0.55 -8.98
C GLU A 73 12.61 -1.58 -7.86
N TYR A 74 13.67 -2.36 -7.59
CA TYR A 74 13.77 -3.13 -6.36
C TYR A 74 14.13 -2.20 -5.20
N ILE A 75 13.26 -2.15 -4.19
CA ILE A 75 13.52 -1.43 -2.94
C ILE A 75 14.26 -2.36 -2.00
N ASP A 76 15.59 -2.24 -2.01
CA ASP A 76 16.48 -2.96 -1.10
C ASP A 76 16.45 -2.33 0.29
N GLY A 77 15.52 -2.79 1.12
CA GLY A 77 15.26 -2.24 2.45
C GLY A 77 14.53 -3.22 3.36
N ASP A 78 14.35 -2.83 4.61
CA ASP A 78 13.69 -3.66 5.62
C ASP A 78 12.17 -3.43 5.60
N PRO A 79 11.34 -4.49 5.58
CA PRO A 79 9.90 -4.35 5.75
C PRO A 79 9.58 -3.69 7.10
N LEU A 80 8.68 -2.70 7.10
CA LEU A 80 8.35 -1.92 8.30
C LEU A 80 7.88 -2.82 9.45
N LYS A 81 7.19 -3.92 9.14
CA LYS A 81 6.71 -4.91 10.11
C LYS A 81 7.79 -5.45 11.06
N ASN A 82 9.07 -5.45 10.64
CA ASN A 82 10.18 -6.02 11.40
C ASN A 82 10.89 -4.99 12.27
N ILE A 83 10.74 -3.69 11.97
CA ILE A 83 11.58 -2.62 12.54
C ILE A 83 10.76 -1.46 13.10
N ILE A 84 9.43 -1.62 13.18
CA ILE A 84 8.53 -0.53 13.51
C ILE A 84 8.85 0.09 14.88
N THR A 85 8.75 1.41 14.93
CA THR A 85 8.90 2.22 16.14
C THR A 85 7.88 3.36 16.07
N PRO A 86 7.56 4.05 17.18
CA PRO A 86 6.70 5.23 17.12
C PRO A 86 7.19 6.27 16.09
N ALA A 87 8.50 6.51 16.01
CA ALA A 87 9.07 7.44 15.03
C ALA A 87 8.83 7.01 13.57
N LEU A 88 8.97 5.72 13.26
CA LEU A 88 8.66 5.20 11.92
C LEU A 88 7.16 5.15 11.65
N SER A 89 6.33 4.92 12.68
CA SER A 89 4.88 4.97 12.56
C SER A 89 4.39 6.37 12.23
N GLU A 90 4.99 7.40 12.85
CA GLU A 90 4.74 8.81 12.51
C GLU A 90 5.14 9.13 11.07
N GLN A 91 6.31 8.66 10.60
CA GLN A 91 6.68 8.79 9.19
C GLN A 91 5.72 8.05 8.24
N ALA A 92 5.20 6.89 8.64
CA ALA A 92 4.20 6.17 7.89
C ALA A 92 2.91 6.99 7.79
N GLY A 93 2.47 7.61 8.88
CA GLY A 93 1.36 8.56 8.90
C GLY A 93 1.53 9.68 7.88
N GLU A 94 2.70 10.33 7.88
CA GLU A 94 3.01 11.40 6.90
C GLU A 94 2.96 10.90 5.45
N LEU A 95 3.51 9.71 5.19
CA LEU A 95 3.53 9.07 3.87
C LEU A 95 2.10 8.76 3.37
N ILE A 96 1.25 8.22 4.23
CA ILE A 96 -0.14 7.85 3.89
C ILE A 96 -1.03 9.08 3.80
N GLY A 97 -0.80 10.12 4.60
CA GLY A 97 -1.52 11.38 4.44
C GLY A 97 -1.25 12.04 3.10
N LYS A 98 -0.02 11.95 2.56
CA LYS A 98 0.29 12.38 1.19
C LYS A 98 -0.45 11.53 0.14
N LEU A 99 -0.53 10.22 0.34
CA LEU A 99 -1.27 9.31 -0.54
C LEU A 99 -2.76 9.69 -0.60
N HIS A 100 -3.39 9.87 0.56
CA HIS A 100 -4.81 10.23 0.67
C HIS A 100 -5.10 11.65 0.18
N SER A 101 -4.18 12.59 0.36
CA SER A 101 -4.22 13.93 -0.25
C SER A 101 -4.21 13.89 -1.78
N CYS A 102 -3.59 12.85 -2.37
CA CYS A 102 -3.62 12.59 -3.81
C CYS A 102 -4.94 11.94 -4.29
N GLY A 103 -5.85 11.62 -3.38
CA GLY A 103 -7.10 10.89 -3.67
C GLY A 103 -6.89 9.39 -3.93
N ILE A 104 -5.71 8.86 -3.60
CA ILE A 104 -5.39 7.43 -3.76
C ILE A 104 -5.66 6.73 -2.43
N VAL A 105 -6.35 5.61 -2.50
CA VAL A 105 -6.52 4.63 -1.41
C VAL A 105 -5.70 3.40 -1.78
N HIS A 106 -4.91 2.87 -0.85
CA HIS A 106 -4.01 1.74 -1.11
C HIS A 106 -4.79 0.42 -1.26
N GLY A 107 -5.81 0.21 -0.41
CA GLY A 107 -6.70 -0.95 -0.44
C GLY A 107 -6.11 -2.24 0.16
N ASP A 108 -4.83 -2.22 0.54
CA ASP A 108 -4.11 -3.30 1.23
C ASP A 108 -2.98 -2.74 2.10
N LEU A 109 -3.32 -1.75 2.93
CA LEU A 109 -2.33 -1.00 3.70
C LEU A 109 -1.85 -1.79 4.93
N THR A 110 -0.81 -2.60 4.76
CA THR A 110 -0.17 -3.37 5.84
C THR A 110 1.28 -2.96 6.05
N THR A 111 1.85 -3.26 7.22
CA THR A 111 3.28 -3.01 7.51
C THR A 111 4.24 -3.83 6.64
N SER A 112 3.76 -4.85 5.93
CA SER A 112 4.55 -5.60 4.95
C SER A 112 4.66 -4.88 3.61
N ASN A 113 3.74 -3.96 3.31
CA ASN A 113 3.71 -3.17 2.07
C ASN A 113 4.43 -1.82 2.22
N ILE A 114 5.15 -1.62 3.33
CA ILE A 114 5.98 -0.44 3.57
C ILE A 114 7.42 -0.90 3.79
N MET A 115 8.36 -0.34 3.03
CA MET A 115 9.78 -0.68 3.06
C MET A 115 10.60 0.50 3.59
N PHE A 116 11.54 0.24 4.49
CA PHE A 116 12.47 1.24 5.00
C PHE A 116 13.84 1.12 4.32
N ARG A 117 14.31 2.21 3.73
CA ARG A 117 15.62 2.29 3.09
C ARG A 117 16.20 3.68 3.28
N ASP A 118 17.44 3.77 3.77
CA ASP A 118 18.18 5.02 3.93
C ASP A 118 17.42 6.12 4.70
N GLY A 119 16.75 5.74 5.80
CA GLY A 119 16.00 6.70 6.63
C GLY A 119 14.64 7.12 6.04
N LYS A 120 14.17 6.44 4.99
CA LYS A 120 12.93 6.79 4.27
C LYS A 120 12.02 5.58 4.12
N LEU A 121 10.72 5.81 4.21
CA LEU A 121 9.69 4.80 3.95
C LEU A 121 9.22 4.87 2.49
N PHE A 122 9.12 3.70 1.86
CA PHE A 122 8.61 3.50 0.52
C PHE A 122 7.34 2.65 0.58
N LEU A 123 6.28 3.06 -0.10
CA LEU A 123 5.04 2.30 -0.23
C LEU A 123 5.12 1.41 -1.46
N ILE A 124 4.80 0.13 -1.32
CA ILE A 124 4.85 -0.88 -2.39
C ILE A 124 3.51 -1.62 -2.50
N ASP A 125 3.32 -2.34 -3.61
CA ASP A 125 2.14 -3.14 -3.92
C ASP A 125 0.80 -2.37 -3.99
N PHE A 126 0.58 -1.69 -5.11
CA PHE A 126 -0.67 -0.99 -5.41
C PHE A 126 -1.68 -1.90 -6.14
N GLY A 127 -1.58 -3.22 -5.97
CA GLY A 127 -2.38 -4.21 -6.71
C GLY A 127 -3.89 -4.14 -6.45
N LEU A 128 -4.28 -3.49 -5.36
CA LEU A 128 -5.66 -3.22 -4.93
C LEU A 128 -5.96 -1.72 -4.79
N ALA A 129 -5.03 -0.84 -5.16
CA ALA A 129 -5.19 0.59 -5.01
C ALA A 129 -6.22 1.16 -6.00
N TYR A 130 -6.89 2.23 -5.60
CA TYR A 130 -7.90 2.91 -6.42
C TYR A 130 -8.01 4.40 -6.04
N ILE A 131 -8.72 5.16 -6.87
CA ILE A 131 -9.01 6.58 -6.61
C ILE A 131 -10.33 6.68 -5.88
N ASP A 132 -10.30 7.23 -4.67
CA ASP A 132 -11.49 7.57 -3.89
C ASP A 132 -11.19 8.72 -2.92
N GLY A 133 -12.07 9.72 -2.92
CA GLY A 133 -11.99 10.90 -2.06
C GLY A 133 -12.84 10.80 -0.79
N MET A 134 -13.61 9.72 -0.63
CA MET A 134 -14.52 9.55 0.51
C MET A 134 -13.76 9.25 1.80
N VAL A 135 -14.29 9.82 2.90
CA VAL A 135 -13.79 9.58 4.26
C VAL A 135 -13.90 8.10 4.63
N GLU A 136 -14.95 7.40 4.17
CA GLU A 136 -15.14 5.96 4.41
C GLU A 136 -13.97 5.14 3.85
N ALA A 137 -13.65 5.31 2.56
CA ALA A 137 -12.61 4.54 1.90
C ALA A 137 -11.23 4.71 2.58
N ARG A 138 -10.89 5.96 2.93
CA ARG A 138 -9.65 6.29 3.66
C ARG A 138 -9.66 5.73 5.09
N GLY A 139 -10.81 5.76 5.76
CA GLY A 139 -11.00 5.20 7.09
C GLY A 139 -10.80 3.68 7.11
N VAL A 140 -11.35 2.98 6.11
CA VAL A 140 -11.12 1.53 5.94
C VAL A 140 -9.64 1.23 5.70
N ASP A 141 -8.97 2.01 4.86
CA ASP A 141 -7.54 1.81 4.56
C ASP A 141 -6.65 1.95 5.80
N ILE A 142 -6.86 3.00 6.61
CA ILE A 142 -6.13 3.18 7.88
C ILE A 142 -6.52 2.11 8.91
N HIS A 143 -7.79 1.72 8.96
CA HIS A 143 -8.24 0.67 9.87
C HIS A 143 -7.52 -0.66 9.62
N VAL A 144 -7.30 -1.06 8.36
CA VAL A 144 -6.52 -2.27 8.02
C VAL A 144 -5.09 -2.19 8.57
N LEU A 145 -4.46 -1.01 8.49
CA LEU A 145 -3.13 -0.80 9.06
C LEU A 145 -3.15 -0.92 10.60
N PHE A 146 -4.14 -0.34 11.26
CA PHE A 146 -4.26 -0.41 12.73
C PHE A 146 -4.52 -1.84 13.20
N GLN A 147 -5.35 -2.61 12.50
CA GLN A 147 -5.50 -4.05 12.76
C GLN A 147 -4.16 -4.80 12.61
N THR A 148 -3.32 -4.39 11.65
CA THR A 148 -1.98 -4.96 11.52
C THR A 148 -1.11 -4.63 12.74
N PHE A 149 -1.15 -3.39 13.26
CA PHE A 149 -0.44 -3.03 14.50
C PHE A 149 -0.93 -3.86 15.69
N GLU A 150 -2.24 -3.95 15.91
CA GLU A 150 -2.83 -4.70 17.02
C GLU A 150 -2.48 -6.18 17.00
N SER A 151 -2.44 -6.79 15.81
CA SER A 151 -2.22 -8.23 15.66
C SER A 151 -0.74 -8.64 15.70
N THR A 152 0.18 -7.73 15.36
CA THR A 152 1.59 -8.08 15.17
C THR A 152 2.56 -7.40 16.12
N HIS A 153 2.15 -6.34 16.85
CA HIS A 153 3.07 -5.50 17.62
C HIS A 153 2.57 -5.24 19.05
N GLU A 154 3.42 -5.53 20.04
CA GLU A 154 3.20 -5.08 21.42
C GLU A 154 3.32 -3.55 21.49
N GLY A 155 2.53 -2.89 22.33
CA GLY A 155 2.52 -1.42 22.42
C GLY A 155 1.89 -0.72 21.21
N HIS A 156 0.99 -1.38 20.48
CA HIS A 156 0.30 -0.83 19.31
C HIS A 156 -0.39 0.52 19.56
N GLU A 157 -0.85 0.80 20.79
CA GLU A 157 -1.45 2.09 21.15
C GLU A 157 -0.50 3.27 20.88
N GLU A 158 0.78 3.13 21.24
CA GLU A 158 1.79 4.17 20.98
C GLU A 158 2.07 4.33 19.48
N LEU A 159 2.04 3.22 18.73
CA LEU A 159 2.21 3.24 17.27
C LEU A 159 1.05 3.95 16.58
N ILE A 160 -0.18 3.67 17.01
CA ILE A 160 -1.41 4.30 16.50
C ILE A 160 -1.37 5.80 16.75
N GLU A 161 -1.04 6.23 17.96
CA GLU A 161 -0.98 7.65 18.30
C GLU A 161 0.14 8.38 17.54
N ALA A 162 1.30 7.73 17.35
CA ALA A 162 2.36 8.29 16.52
C ALA A 162 1.94 8.41 15.04
N PHE A 163 1.26 7.39 14.50
CA PHE A 163 0.72 7.42 13.14
C PHE A 163 -0.25 8.59 12.93
N LYS A 164 -1.21 8.76 13.84
CA LYS A 164 -2.20 9.85 13.77
C LYS A 164 -1.53 11.22 13.67
N LYS A 165 -0.53 11.48 14.52
CA LYS A 165 0.27 12.72 14.50
C LYS A 165 0.92 12.99 13.15
N GLY A 166 1.48 11.95 12.52
CA GLY A 166 2.08 12.06 11.20
C GLY A 166 1.04 12.31 10.10
N TYR A 167 -0.07 11.60 10.17
CA TYR A 167 -1.16 11.69 9.19
C TYR A 167 -1.82 13.08 9.18
N GLU A 168 -2.04 13.66 10.36
CA GLU A 168 -2.58 15.02 10.54
C GLU A 168 -1.71 16.11 9.90
N ARG A 169 -0.38 15.91 9.83
CA ARG A 169 0.54 16.89 9.22
C ARG A 169 0.42 16.99 7.71
N THR A 170 0.00 15.93 7.04
CA THR A 170 0.03 15.85 5.56
C THR A 170 -1.33 15.66 4.92
N PHE A 171 -2.39 15.46 5.71
CA PHE A 171 -3.76 15.33 5.23
C PHE A 171 -4.72 16.29 5.97
N PRO A 172 -5.23 17.35 5.30
CA PRO A 172 -6.11 18.35 5.94
C PRO A 172 -7.42 17.81 6.53
N GLY A 173 -7.94 16.68 6.04
CA GLY A 173 -9.18 16.06 6.52
C GLY A 173 -8.94 14.97 7.59
N ALA A 174 -7.78 14.98 8.25
CA ALA A 174 -7.37 13.88 9.12
C ALA A 174 -8.35 13.59 10.25
N ASP A 175 -8.87 14.63 10.91
CA ASP A 175 -9.82 14.48 12.02
C ASP A 175 -11.06 13.67 11.64
N GLU A 176 -11.63 13.93 10.46
CA GLU A 176 -12.81 13.21 9.96
C GLU A 176 -12.51 11.74 9.68
N VAL A 177 -11.34 11.47 9.10
CA VAL A 177 -10.90 10.10 8.79
C VAL A 177 -10.57 9.34 10.08
N ILE A 178 -9.85 9.93 11.03
CA ILE A 178 -9.51 9.29 12.31
C ILE A 178 -10.78 9.00 13.10
N LYS A 179 -11.74 9.94 13.14
CA LYS A 179 -13.05 9.70 13.74
C LYS A 179 -13.77 8.53 13.05
N ARG A 180 -13.72 8.47 11.71
CA ARG A 180 -14.31 7.36 10.95
C ARG A 180 -13.65 6.01 11.26
N VAL A 181 -12.33 5.97 11.46
CA VAL A 181 -11.63 4.74 11.89
C VAL A 181 -12.21 4.22 13.20
N SER A 182 -12.39 5.08 14.20
CA SER A 182 -13.01 4.68 15.48
C SER A 182 -14.46 4.19 15.32
N GLU A 183 -15.24 4.80 14.42
CA GLU A 183 -16.60 4.32 14.08
C GLU A 183 -16.56 2.93 13.45
N ILE A 184 -15.62 2.65 12.54
CA ILE A 184 -15.44 1.34 11.89
C ILE A 184 -15.06 0.27 12.93
N GLU A 185 -14.12 0.56 13.81
CA GLU A 185 -13.70 -0.33 14.90
C GLU A 185 -14.86 -0.71 15.83
N SER A 186 -15.77 0.22 16.09
CA SER A 186 -16.96 -0.07 16.91
C SER A 186 -17.88 -1.07 16.22
N ARG A 187 -18.11 -0.94 14.90
CA ARG A 187 -18.99 -1.85 14.14
C ARG A 187 -18.41 -3.26 14.05
N GLY A 188 -17.10 -3.37 13.84
CA GLY A 188 -16.41 -4.67 13.74
C GLY A 188 -16.42 -5.48 15.04
N ARG A 189 -16.51 -4.81 16.21
CA ARG A 189 -16.59 -5.47 17.53
C ARG A 189 -17.98 -5.99 17.88
N TYR A 190 -19.02 -5.57 17.18
CA TYR A 190 -20.41 -6.02 17.38
C TYR A 190 -20.92 -6.95 16.28
N ALA A 191 -20.04 -7.42 15.39
CA ALA A 191 -20.34 -8.30 14.27
C ALA A 191 -19.89 -9.75 14.53
#